data_AF-A0AAD5S639-F1
#
_entry.id   AF-A0AAD5S639-F1
#
_cell.length_a   1.000
_cell.length_b   1.000
_cell.length_c   1.000
_cell.angle_alpha   90.00
_cell.angle_beta   90.00
_cell.angle_gamma   90.00
#
_symmetry.space_group_name_H-M   'P 1'
#
loop_
_entity.id
_entity.type
_entity.pdbx_description
1 polymer ?
#
loop_
_entity_poly.entity_id
_entity_poly.type
_entity_poly.pdbx_seq_one_letter_code
_entity_poly.pdbx_strand_id
1 'polypeptide(L)'
;MAPVKPHWQQPSHPDVQEVRYGDKGFTTKSYSKVNLPPFALFSKLAFPPCDVAGEPTYATVQFGQNKHLNLNSDLLYINHSCEPSLIFDTGNLNVIAGPKGLTAGEELSFFYPSTEWHMAQPFDCLCGKPTCRSRIGGAKDMPKEKMEGLWVNGHIREMLEEQGKSLSTSSKSGISGEIETSENGARSPAASSSNDATATGTPNASDDPTTVALKDALKHAEKVVEAARCALQAYMDQQNPTQAKVFTKTGKNGIKVSGGDDNEPPEKVLAEKPIEVVAGSENRGVTSRELSGEMGGDTMASNAK
;
A
#
# COMPACT_ATOMS: atom_id res chain seq x y z
N MET A 1 22.25 12.77 1.55
CA MET A 1 21.68 13.66 2.59
C MET A 1 22.10 13.11 3.94
N ALA A 2 22.23 13.94 4.97
CA ALA A 2 22.55 13.44 6.31
C ALA A 2 21.35 12.67 6.93
N PRO A 3 21.60 11.71 7.84
CA PRO A 3 20.55 11.08 8.64
C PRO A 3 19.65 12.11 9.33
N VAL A 4 18.33 11.90 9.31
CA VAL A 4 17.40 12.73 10.10
C VAL A 4 17.72 12.50 11.56
N LYS A 5 18.16 13.56 12.23
CA LYS A 5 18.30 13.54 13.68
C LYS A 5 16.89 13.47 14.29
N PRO A 6 16.55 12.42 15.04
CA PRO A 6 15.23 12.31 15.63
C PRO A 6 15.00 13.46 16.60
N HIS A 7 13.83 14.08 16.49
CA HIS A 7 13.38 15.18 17.34
C HIS A 7 12.05 14.86 18.03
N TRP A 8 11.57 13.63 17.89
CA TRP A 8 10.39 13.08 18.55
C TRP A 8 10.79 12.14 19.70
N GLN A 9 9.82 11.81 20.57
CA GLN A 9 10.01 10.83 21.64
C GLN A 9 10.22 9.42 21.07
N GLN A 10 11.27 8.73 21.52
CA GLN A 10 11.57 7.36 21.14
C GLN A 10 11.45 6.38 22.32
N PRO A 11 10.81 5.22 22.17
CA PRO A 11 10.01 4.84 21.01
C PRO A 11 8.72 5.65 20.93
N SER A 12 8.29 6.04 19.73
CA SER A 12 7.03 6.78 19.52
C SER A 12 5.81 5.86 19.48
N HIS A 13 6.00 4.59 19.16
CA HIS A 13 4.96 3.55 19.07
C HIS A 13 5.31 2.33 19.92
N PRO A 14 5.54 2.49 21.25
CA PRO A 14 6.07 1.43 22.11
C PRO A 14 5.22 0.16 22.13
N ASP A 15 3.91 0.26 21.89
CA ASP A 15 3.00 -0.88 22.02
C ASP A 15 2.97 -1.75 20.76
N VAL A 16 3.28 -1.18 19.59
CA VAL A 16 3.06 -1.84 18.29
C VAL A 16 4.32 -2.01 17.45
N GLN A 17 5.37 -1.21 17.69
CA GLN A 17 6.60 -1.19 16.90
C GLN A 17 7.84 -1.32 17.79
N GLU A 18 8.78 -2.16 17.36
CA GLU A 18 10.14 -2.21 17.88
C GLU A 18 11.12 -1.80 16.77
N VAL A 19 11.93 -0.78 17.00
CA VAL A 19 13.01 -0.39 16.08
C VAL A 19 14.31 -1.01 16.57
N ARG A 20 14.95 -1.82 15.72
CA ARG A 20 16.28 -2.37 15.97
C ARG A 20 17.31 -1.66 15.11
N TYR A 21 18.33 -1.15 15.76
CA TYR A 21 19.49 -0.50 15.15
C TYR A 21 20.60 -1.54 15.02
N GLY A 22 21.21 -1.70 13.85
CA GLY A 22 22.31 -2.63 13.65
C GLY A 22 23.61 -2.10 14.24
N ASP A 23 24.59 -2.99 14.40
CA ASP A 23 25.84 -2.78 15.15
C ASP A 23 26.70 -1.61 14.66
N LYS A 24 26.52 -1.19 13.40
CA LYS A 24 27.23 -0.05 12.81
C LYS A 24 26.43 1.26 12.88
N GLY A 25 25.25 1.28 13.49
CA GLY A 25 24.42 2.49 13.65
C GLY A 25 23.70 2.97 12.38
N PHE A 26 23.87 2.29 11.24
CA PHE A 26 23.36 2.74 9.94
C PHE A 26 22.23 1.87 9.35
N THR A 27 21.98 0.69 9.92
CA THR A 27 20.83 -0.17 9.58
C THR A 27 19.75 0.01 10.63
N THR A 28 18.54 0.37 10.22
CA THR A 28 17.35 0.21 11.07
C THR A 28 16.41 -0.80 10.48
N LYS A 29 15.77 -1.59 11.34
CA LYS A 29 14.64 -2.45 10.99
C LYS A 29 13.53 -2.26 11.99
N SER A 30 12.30 -2.20 11.50
CA SER A 30 11.11 -2.13 12.33
C SER A 30 10.46 -3.51 12.40
N TYR A 31 10.07 -3.92 13.60
CA TYR A 31 9.40 -5.20 13.84
C TYR A 31 8.06 -4.96 14.54
N SER A 32 7.07 -5.79 14.21
CA SER A 32 5.76 -5.75 14.85
C SER A 32 5.88 -6.25 16.30
N LYS A 33 5.22 -5.59 17.24
CA LYS A 33 5.03 -6.10 18.60
C LYS A 33 3.68 -6.78 18.82
N VAL A 34 2.81 -6.74 17.82
CA VAL A 34 1.41 -7.16 17.91
C VAL A 34 1.04 -8.15 16.81
N ASN A 35 0.05 -8.99 17.09
CA ASN A 35 -0.65 -9.77 16.07
C ASN A 35 -1.86 -8.97 15.60
N LEU A 36 -2.03 -8.79 14.30
CA LEU A 36 -3.18 -8.10 13.72
C LEU A 36 -3.81 -8.96 12.61
N PRO A 37 -5.15 -9.07 12.54
CA PRO A 37 -5.78 -9.70 11.40
C PRO A 37 -5.58 -8.85 10.13
N PRO A 38 -5.79 -9.42 8.93
CA PRO A 38 -5.71 -8.69 7.68
C PRO A 38 -6.47 -7.35 7.70
N PHE A 39 -5.83 -6.29 7.22
CA PHE A 39 -6.39 -4.93 7.11
C PHE A 39 -6.78 -4.25 8.42
N ALA A 40 -6.42 -4.81 9.59
CA ALA A 40 -6.63 -4.13 10.85
C ALA A 40 -5.73 -2.89 10.98
N LEU A 41 -6.20 -1.90 11.75
CA LEU A 41 -5.46 -0.68 12.03
C LEU A 41 -4.18 -1.00 12.82
N PHE A 42 -3.03 -0.59 12.29
CA PHE A 42 -1.73 -0.68 12.95
C PHE A 42 -1.40 0.62 13.69
N SER A 43 -1.49 1.76 13.02
CA SER A 43 -1.30 3.09 13.63
C SER A 43 -2.04 4.16 12.82
N LYS A 44 -2.31 5.31 13.44
CA LYS A 44 -2.83 6.51 12.75
C LYS A 44 -1.68 7.45 12.42
N LEU A 45 -1.77 8.10 11.26
CA LEU A 45 -0.91 9.23 10.89
C LEU A 45 -1.52 10.52 11.48
N ALA A 46 -1.47 10.64 12.81
CA ALA A 46 -2.09 11.73 13.56
C ALA A 46 -1.31 13.05 13.41
N PHE A 47 -2.03 14.18 13.45
CA PHE A 47 -1.47 15.53 13.47
C PHE A 47 -1.77 16.19 14.82
N PRO A 48 -0.80 16.41 15.72
CA PRO A 48 0.59 15.91 15.72
C PRO A 48 0.70 14.39 16.01
N PRO A 49 1.86 13.74 15.76
CA PRO A 49 3.16 14.34 15.41
C PRO A 49 3.38 14.58 13.91
N CYS A 50 2.55 14.03 13.01
CA CYS A 50 2.69 14.32 11.59
C CYS A 50 2.46 15.80 11.31
N ASP A 51 3.19 16.33 10.34
CA ASP A 51 2.97 17.66 9.78
C ASP A 51 3.28 17.67 8.28
N VAL A 52 2.87 18.75 7.60
CA VAL A 52 3.09 18.90 6.17
C VAL A 52 4.54 19.31 5.94
N ALA A 53 5.26 18.53 5.15
CA ALA A 53 6.61 18.84 4.72
C ALA A 53 6.61 19.92 3.63
N GLY A 54 7.54 20.87 3.71
CA GLY A 54 7.72 21.91 2.70
C GLY A 54 8.29 21.38 1.39
N GLU A 55 9.03 20.27 1.43
CA GLU A 55 9.65 19.64 0.26
C GLU A 55 9.75 18.11 0.43
N PRO A 56 9.74 17.34 -0.68
CA PRO A 56 9.97 15.90 -0.63
C PRO A 56 11.40 15.59 -0.23
N THR A 57 11.58 14.70 0.75
CA THR A 57 12.87 14.16 1.13
C THR A 57 12.77 12.66 1.28
N TYR A 58 13.89 11.99 1.50
CA TYR A 58 13.92 10.55 1.78
C TYR A 58 13.20 10.16 3.10
N ALA A 59 12.88 11.15 3.95
CA ALA A 59 12.23 10.97 5.24
C ALA A 59 10.76 11.40 5.27
N THR A 60 10.20 11.80 4.11
CA THR A 60 8.80 12.17 3.98
C THR A 60 8.02 11.11 3.22
N VAL A 61 6.70 11.11 3.41
CA VAL A 61 5.78 10.22 2.68
C VAL A 61 4.80 11.07 1.91
N GLN A 62 4.67 10.82 0.60
CA GLN A 62 3.71 11.52 -0.24
C GLN A 62 2.27 11.11 0.11
N PHE A 63 1.40 12.10 0.31
CA PHE A 63 -0.03 11.92 0.66
C PHE A 63 -0.99 12.68 -0.26
N GLY A 64 -0.46 13.16 -1.39
CA GLY A 64 -1.19 13.87 -2.43
C GLY A 64 -0.25 14.22 -3.58
N GLN A 65 -0.78 14.62 -4.73
CA GLN A 65 0.01 14.85 -5.97
C GLN A 65 1.26 15.71 -5.74
N ASN A 66 1.16 16.76 -4.91
CA ASN A 66 2.27 17.68 -4.61
C ASN A 66 2.41 17.92 -3.09
N LYS A 67 2.09 16.92 -2.26
CA LYS A 67 2.09 17.07 -0.79
C LYS A 67 2.78 15.90 -0.11
N HIS A 68 3.62 16.20 0.87
CA HIS A 68 4.38 15.23 1.65
C HIS A 68 4.17 15.44 3.16
N LEU A 69 4.22 14.35 3.92
CA LEU A 69 4.15 14.32 5.37
C LEU A 69 5.56 14.11 5.95
N ASN A 70 5.95 14.88 6.96
CA ASN A 70 6.91 14.34 7.90
C ASN A 70 6.16 13.46 8.89
N LEU A 71 6.66 12.24 9.12
CA LEU A 71 6.04 11.30 10.05
C LEU A 71 6.33 11.66 11.51
N ASN A 72 7.47 12.31 11.76
CA ASN A 72 7.98 12.71 13.08
C ASN A 72 7.78 11.63 14.16
N SER A 73 8.03 10.39 13.78
CA SER A 73 7.79 9.20 14.59
C SER A 73 8.64 8.04 14.07
N ASP A 74 8.69 6.96 14.83
CA ASP A 74 9.45 5.75 14.49
C ASP A 74 8.93 5.04 13.23
N LEU A 75 7.74 5.42 12.72
CA LEU A 75 7.26 4.94 11.42
C LEU A 75 8.23 5.28 10.28
N LEU A 76 9.08 6.30 10.45
CA LEU A 76 10.19 6.62 9.55
C LEU A 76 11.15 5.44 9.29
N TYR A 77 11.26 4.52 10.25
CA TYR A 77 12.19 3.39 10.17
C TYR A 77 11.55 2.13 9.56
N ILE A 78 10.35 2.23 8.99
CA ILE A 78 9.70 1.14 8.27
C ILE A 78 10.25 1.09 6.85
N ASN A 79 10.90 -0.02 6.51
CA ASN A 79 11.61 -0.17 5.24
C ASN A 79 10.68 -0.57 4.08
N HIS A 80 11.24 -0.55 2.88
CA HIS A 80 10.58 -1.06 1.69
C HIS A 80 10.53 -2.59 1.65
N SER A 81 9.40 -3.15 1.16
CA SER A 81 9.35 -4.52 0.64
C SER A 81 8.44 -4.59 -0.59
N CYS A 82 8.79 -5.46 -1.54
CA CYS A 82 7.95 -5.79 -2.70
C CYS A 82 6.77 -6.71 -2.33
N GLU A 83 6.84 -7.39 -1.19
CA GLU A 83 5.71 -8.05 -0.52
C GLU A 83 5.61 -7.44 0.88
N PRO A 84 4.93 -6.28 1.02
CA PRO A 84 4.90 -5.55 2.27
C PRO A 84 4.00 -6.20 3.32
N SER A 85 4.32 -5.96 4.59
CA SER A 85 3.50 -6.36 5.73
C SER A 85 2.48 -5.28 6.14
N LEU A 86 2.71 -4.02 5.73
CA LEU A 86 1.86 -2.87 6.00
C LEU A 86 1.39 -2.18 4.72
N ILE A 87 0.24 -1.51 4.84
CA ILE A 87 -0.31 -0.58 3.85
C ILE A 87 -0.34 0.81 4.49
N PHE A 88 0.32 1.77 3.83
CA PHE A 88 0.28 3.18 4.21
C PHE A 88 -0.86 3.88 3.46
N ASP A 89 -2.03 3.89 4.09
CA ASP A 89 -3.22 4.57 3.59
C ASP A 89 -3.20 6.06 3.97
N THR A 90 -2.40 6.81 3.21
CA THR A 90 -2.19 8.23 3.45
C THR A 90 -3.43 9.07 3.13
N GLY A 91 -4.32 8.57 2.25
CA GLY A 91 -5.61 9.23 1.96
C GLY A 91 -6.54 9.26 3.18
N ASN A 92 -6.54 8.19 3.98
CA ASN A 92 -7.30 8.11 5.23
C ASN A 92 -6.46 8.35 6.50
N LEU A 93 -5.20 8.74 6.35
CA LEU A 93 -4.24 8.96 7.44
C LEU A 93 -4.10 7.73 8.37
N ASN A 94 -4.05 6.53 7.80
CA ASN A 94 -3.91 5.28 8.53
C ASN A 94 -2.74 4.45 8.02
N VAL A 95 -2.16 3.67 8.91
CA VAL A 95 -1.29 2.53 8.58
C VAL A 95 -2.06 1.28 9.00
N ILE A 96 -2.26 0.36 8.07
CA ILE A 96 -3.03 -0.88 8.31
C ILE A 96 -2.19 -2.11 7.97
N ALA A 97 -2.52 -3.25 8.57
CA ALA A 97 -1.93 -4.53 8.23
C ALA A 97 -2.23 -4.92 6.77
N GLY A 98 -1.28 -5.59 6.12
CA GLY A 98 -1.45 -6.11 4.76
C GLY A 98 -2.47 -7.26 4.70
N PRO A 99 -2.70 -7.83 3.49
CA PRO A 99 -3.68 -8.90 3.28
C PRO A 99 -3.42 -10.19 4.07
N LYS A 100 -2.19 -10.38 4.57
CA LYS A 100 -1.80 -11.54 5.38
C LYS A 100 -1.94 -11.29 6.89
N GLY A 101 -2.34 -10.08 7.31
CA GLY A 101 -2.25 -9.65 8.70
C GLY A 101 -0.81 -9.32 9.10
N LEU A 102 -0.57 -9.24 10.41
CA LEU A 102 0.76 -9.11 11.02
C LEU A 102 0.93 -10.16 12.11
N THR A 103 2.12 -10.72 12.19
CA THR A 103 2.55 -11.51 13.35
C THR A 103 3.55 -10.71 14.19
N ALA A 104 3.47 -10.82 15.52
CA ALA A 104 4.48 -10.24 16.40
C ALA A 104 5.87 -10.81 16.09
N GLY A 105 6.88 -9.95 16.01
CA GLY A 105 8.24 -10.27 15.56
C GLY A 105 8.44 -10.23 14.05
N GLU A 106 7.40 -10.05 13.25
CA GLU A 106 7.52 -9.88 11.79
C GLU A 106 8.12 -8.51 11.44
N GLU A 107 8.95 -8.46 10.39
CA GLU A 107 9.50 -7.20 9.87
C GLU A 107 8.38 -6.32 9.26
N LEU A 108 8.27 -5.10 9.77
CA LEU A 108 7.37 -4.07 9.26
C LEU A 108 7.96 -3.46 8.01
N SER A 109 7.21 -3.52 6.92
CA SER A 109 7.60 -2.96 5.65
C SER A 109 6.39 -2.49 4.85
N PHE A 110 6.57 -1.48 4.01
CA PHE A 110 5.53 -1.05 3.07
C PHE A 110 6.10 -0.88 1.66
N PHE A 111 5.23 -0.88 0.65
CA PHE A 111 5.65 -0.74 -0.73
C PHE A 111 5.77 0.75 -1.07
N TYR A 112 6.98 1.32 -1.06
CA TYR A 112 7.18 2.77 -1.27
C TYR A 112 6.47 3.36 -2.50
N PRO A 113 6.46 2.72 -3.69
CA PRO A 113 5.71 3.24 -4.84
C PRO A 113 4.18 3.28 -4.65
N SER A 114 3.63 2.74 -3.55
CA SER A 114 2.22 2.92 -3.18
C SER A 114 1.91 4.34 -2.68
N THR A 115 2.92 5.07 -2.19
CA THR A 115 2.81 6.47 -1.75
C THR A 115 3.58 7.39 -2.70
N GLU A 116 4.78 6.99 -3.14
CA GLU A 116 5.72 7.85 -3.85
C GLU A 116 5.59 7.76 -5.39
N TRP A 117 5.31 8.89 -6.02
CA TRP A 117 5.34 9.05 -7.49
C TRP A 117 6.77 9.02 -8.02
N HIS A 118 7.63 9.78 -7.35
CA HIS A 118 9.06 9.86 -7.57
C HIS A 118 9.78 9.67 -6.23
N MET A 119 10.67 8.70 -6.17
CA MET A 119 11.56 8.58 -5.02
C MET A 119 12.59 9.71 -5.05
N ALA A 120 12.72 10.45 -3.95
CA ALA A 120 13.83 11.41 -3.79
C ALA A 120 15.20 10.74 -3.98
N GLN A 121 15.29 9.45 -3.61
CA GLN A 121 16.49 8.62 -3.77
C GLN A 121 16.09 7.20 -4.22
N PRO A 122 16.18 6.89 -5.52
CA PRO A 122 15.99 5.53 -6.02
C PRO A 122 17.07 4.56 -5.54
N PHE A 123 16.72 3.29 -5.33
CA PHE A 123 17.64 2.26 -4.80
C PHE A 123 17.41 0.88 -5.42
N ASP A 124 18.38 -0.02 -5.26
CA ASP A 124 18.24 -1.44 -5.61
C ASP A 124 17.68 -2.23 -4.43
N CYS A 125 16.56 -2.93 -4.64
CA CYS A 125 15.80 -3.61 -3.60
C CYS A 125 16.46 -4.92 -3.16
N LEU A 126 16.55 -5.09 -1.84
CA LEU A 126 17.15 -6.24 -1.16
C LEU A 126 16.13 -6.96 -0.25
N CYS A 127 14.83 -6.80 -0.52
CA CYS A 127 13.77 -7.43 0.29
C CYS A 127 13.82 -8.97 0.25
N GLY A 128 14.48 -9.54 -0.75
CA GLY A 128 14.65 -11.00 -0.90
C GLY A 128 13.34 -11.75 -1.13
N LYS A 129 12.29 -11.07 -1.59
CA LYS A 129 10.99 -11.69 -1.91
C LYS A 129 10.99 -12.27 -3.33
N PRO A 130 10.30 -13.40 -3.58
CA PRO A 130 10.19 -13.99 -4.92
C PRO A 130 9.68 -13.00 -5.97
N THR A 131 8.77 -12.12 -5.58
CA THR A 131 8.24 -11.06 -6.45
C THR A 131 9.05 -9.76 -6.31
N CYS A 132 10.37 -9.78 -6.08
CA CYS A 132 11.17 -8.56 -5.98
C CYS A 132 11.16 -7.76 -7.30
N ARG A 133 11.02 -6.42 -7.23
CA ARG A 133 10.97 -5.53 -8.42
C ARG A 133 12.35 -5.00 -8.83
N SER A 134 13.41 -5.43 -8.14
CA SER A 134 14.79 -4.96 -8.30
C SER A 134 14.89 -3.47 -7.97
N ARG A 135 14.98 -2.56 -8.94
CA ARG A 135 15.14 -1.13 -8.66
C ARG A 135 13.82 -0.45 -8.29
N ILE A 136 13.82 0.38 -7.25
CA ILE A 136 12.68 1.15 -6.76
C ILE A 136 12.94 2.63 -7.01
N GLY A 137 12.17 3.25 -7.90
CA GLY A 137 12.30 4.67 -8.28
C GLY A 137 11.03 5.52 -8.05
N GLY A 138 9.94 4.91 -7.59
CA GLY A 138 8.62 5.53 -7.50
C GLY A 138 7.66 4.95 -8.52
N ALA A 139 6.39 5.33 -8.44
CA ALA A 139 5.33 4.78 -9.28
C ALA A 139 5.44 5.20 -10.75
N LYS A 140 5.92 6.42 -11.06
CA LYS A 140 5.94 6.96 -12.42
C LYS A 140 6.69 6.09 -13.42
N ASP A 141 7.81 5.51 -12.98
CA ASP A 141 8.74 4.77 -13.83
C ASP A 141 8.53 3.24 -13.72
N MET A 142 7.47 2.82 -13.01
CA MET A 142 7.18 1.40 -12.80
C MET A 142 6.13 0.91 -13.81
N PRO A 143 6.43 -0.14 -14.61
CA PRO A 143 5.44 -0.78 -15.48
C PRO A 143 4.23 -1.28 -14.71
N LYS A 144 3.06 -1.26 -15.34
CA LYS A 144 1.78 -1.64 -14.72
C LYS A 144 1.85 -3.05 -14.12
N GLU A 145 2.50 -3.97 -14.82
CA GLU A 145 2.65 -5.38 -14.41
C GLU A 145 3.44 -5.52 -13.10
N LYS A 146 4.36 -4.58 -12.81
CA LYS A 146 5.12 -4.58 -11.54
C LYS A 146 4.32 -4.02 -10.37
N MET A 147 3.24 -3.28 -10.64
CA MET A 147 2.31 -2.70 -9.66
C MET A 147 1.10 -3.60 -9.40
N GLU A 148 0.86 -4.62 -10.24
CA GLU A 148 -0.27 -5.53 -10.09
C GLU A 148 -0.25 -6.29 -8.75
N GLY A 149 -1.44 -6.44 -8.15
CA GLY A 149 -1.63 -7.13 -6.87
C GLY A 149 -1.21 -6.32 -5.64
N LEU A 150 -0.68 -5.11 -5.81
CA LEU A 150 -0.31 -4.22 -4.72
C LEU A 150 -1.37 -3.13 -4.52
N TRP A 151 -1.59 -2.76 -3.27
CA TRP A 151 -2.41 -1.60 -2.95
C TRP A 151 -1.63 -0.31 -3.21
N VAL A 152 -2.30 0.71 -3.77
CA VAL A 152 -1.72 2.02 -4.10
C VAL A 152 -2.69 3.15 -3.70
N ASN A 153 -2.14 4.25 -3.19
CA ASN A 153 -2.94 5.41 -2.78
C ASN A 153 -3.69 6.04 -3.96
N GLY A 154 -4.76 6.78 -3.65
CA GLY A 154 -5.59 7.48 -4.65
C GLY A 154 -4.79 8.42 -5.54
N HIS A 155 -3.92 9.25 -4.95
CA HIS A 155 -3.10 10.20 -5.72
C HIS A 155 -2.14 9.53 -6.70
N ILE A 156 -1.60 8.35 -6.35
CA ILE A 156 -0.75 7.58 -7.28
C ILE A 156 -1.57 7.08 -8.48
N ARG A 157 -2.79 6.55 -8.23
CA ARG A 157 -3.67 6.09 -9.31
C ARG A 157 -4.06 7.21 -10.25
N GLU A 158 -4.44 8.37 -9.70
CA GLU A 158 -4.77 9.57 -10.46
C GLU A 158 -3.59 9.99 -11.36
N MET A 159 -2.37 10.07 -10.82
CA MET A 159 -1.18 10.43 -11.60
C MET A 159 -0.83 9.40 -12.69
N LEU A 160 -0.98 8.09 -12.43
CA LEU A 160 -0.79 7.04 -13.44
C LEU A 160 -1.80 7.19 -14.60
N GLU A 161 -3.06 7.47 -14.29
CA GLU A 161 -4.11 7.69 -15.29
C GLU A 161 -3.85 8.95 -16.14
N GLU A 162 -3.43 10.04 -15.51
CA GLU A 162 -3.04 11.29 -16.19
C GLU A 162 -1.86 11.06 -17.14
N GLN A 163 -0.82 10.34 -16.68
CA GLN A 163 0.32 9.96 -17.50
C GLN A 163 -0.10 9.12 -18.72
N GLY A 164 -0.98 8.13 -18.51
CA GLY A 164 -1.52 7.29 -19.60
C GLY A 164 -2.31 8.10 -20.64
N LYS A 165 -3.15 9.05 -20.19
CA LYS A 165 -3.90 9.95 -21.08
C LYS A 165 -2.96 10.82 -21.90
N SER A 166 -1.94 11.42 -21.29
CA SER A 166 -0.94 12.25 -21.98
C SER A 166 -0.18 11.49 -23.06
N LEU A 167 0.17 10.22 -22.83
CA LEU A 167 0.85 9.39 -23.83
C LEU A 167 -0.07 9.03 -25.02
N SER A 168 -1.37 8.84 -24.74
CA SER A 168 -2.36 8.50 -25.77
C SER A 168 -2.73 9.66 -26.69
N THR A 169 -2.72 10.91 -26.18
CA THR A 169 -2.98 12.12 -26.97
C THR A 169 -1.80 12.50 -27.86
N SER A 170 -0.57 12.36 -27.38
CA SER A 170 0.64 12.59 -28.19
C SER A 170 0.77 11.60 -29.35
N SER A 171 0.27 10.37 -29.20
CA SER A 171 0.31 9.34 -30.25
C SER A 171 -0.71 9.55 -31.38
N LYS A 172 -1.74 10.38 -31.18
CA LYS A 172 -2.78 10.68 -32.20
C LYS A 172 -2.46 11.91 -33.07
N SER A 173 -1.45 12.72 -32.72
CA SER A 173 -1.09 13.92 -33.49
C SER A 173 -0.04 13.69 -34.59
N GLY A 174 0.38 12.43 -34.82
CA GLY A 174 1.47 12.07 -35.75
C GLY A 174 1.06 11.49 -37.10
N ILE A 175 -0.24 11.45 -37.44
CA ILE A 175 -0.71 11.04 -38.78
C ILE A 175 -1.65 12.12 -39.32
N SER A 176 -1.08 13.13 -39.95
CA SER A 176 -1.73 13.88 -41.02
C SER A 176 -0.66 14.18 -42.07
N GLY A 177 -0.58 13.28 -43.05
CA GLY A 177 0.24 13.47 -44.22
C GLY A 177 -0.19 14.72 -44.97
N GLU A 178 0.83 15.49 -45.35
CA GLU A 178 0.75 16.67 -46.20
C GLU A 178 0.07 16.33 -47.54
N ILE A 179 -1.00 17.06 -47.86
CA ILE A 179 -1.34 17.37 -49.25
C ILE A 179 -1.56 18.88 -49.28
N GLU A 180 -0.54 19.57 -49.80
CA GLU A 180 -0.61 20.96 -50.22
C GLU A 180 -1.57 21.11 -51.40
N THR A 181 -2.55 22.00 -51.28
CA THR A 181 -3.05 22.75 -52.43
C THR A 181 -3.36 24.18 -52.02
N SER A 182 -2.56 25.08 -52.61
CA SER A 182 -2.76 26.52 -52.80
C SER A 182 -4.22 26.92 -53.06
N GLU A 183 -4.70 28.00 -52.43
CA GLU A 183 -5.20 29.20 -53.14
C GLU A 183 -5.55 30.39 -52.22
N ASN A 184 -5.28 31.58 -52.75
CA ASN A 184 -5.43 32.91 -52.15
C ASN A 184 -6.90 33.37 -52.08
N GLY A 185 -7.22 34.29 -51.16
CA GLY A 185 -8.39 35.16 -51.32
C GLY A 185 -8.89 35.83 -50.05
N ALA A 186 -8.49 37.07 -49.83
CA ALA A 186 -9.04 37.97 -48.82
C ALA A 186 -10.56 38.20 -49.02
N ARG A 187 -11.28 38.45 -47.90
CA ARG A 187 -12.16 39.63 -47.67
C ARG A 187 -13.25 39.32 -46.61
N SER A 188 -13.19 40.04 -45.47
CA SER A 188 -14.36 40.28 -44.62
C SER A 188 -15.32 41.25 -45.33
N PRO A 189 -16.64 41.23 -45.02
CA PRO A 189 -17.08 42.14 -43.97
C PRO A 189 -18.22 41.63 -43.06
N ALA A 190 -18.35 42.41 -41.99
CA ALA A 190 -19.32 42.49 -40.92
C ALA A 190 -20.80 42.09 -41.15
N ALA A 191 -21.36 41.59 -40.04
CA ALA A 191 -22.67 41.91 -39.43
C ALA A 191 -23.97 41.61 -40.21
N SER A 192 -24.81 40.73 -39.65
CA SER A 192 -26.03 41.16 -38.94
C SER A 192 -26.83 39.96 -38.40
N SER A 193 -27.48 40.22 -37.28
CA SER A 193 -28.45 39.43 -36.54
C SER A 193 -29.67 38.99 -37.35
N SER A 194 -30.19 37.80 -37.09
CA SER A 194 -31.62 37.58 -36.80
C SER A 194 -31.87 36.17 -36.28
N ASN A 195 -32.80 36.10 -35.33
CA ASN A 195 -33.23 34.93 -34.59
C ASN A 195 -33.96 33.93 -35.49
N ASP A 196 -33.80 32.63 -35.22
CA ASP A 196 -34.94 31.72 -35.31
C ASP A 196 -34.84 30.59 -34.27
N ALA A 197 -36.00 30.25 -33.73
CA ALA A 197 -36.20 29.38 -32.59
C ALA A 197 -36.35 27.92 -33.01
N THR A 198 -36.27 27.05 -31.99
CA THR A 198 -36.93 25.73 -31.90
C THR A 198 -36.06 24.51 -32.24
N ALA A 199 -35.43 23.95 -31.22
CA ALA A 199 -35.35 22.50 -31.03
C ALA A 199 -35.11 22.20 -29.54
N THR A 200 -36.21 22.03 -28.81
CA THR A 200 -36.24 21.44 -27.48
C THR A 200 -35.78 19.98 -27.54
N GLY A 201 -34.57 19.73 -27.07
CA GLY A 201 -34.09 18.40 -26.71
C GLY A 201 -33.54 18.46 -25.29
N THR A 202 -34.39 18.19 -24.30
CA THR A 202 -33.95 17.89 -22.94
C THR A 202 -33.03 16.66 -22.99
N PRO A 203 -31.75 16.73 -22.59
CA PRO A 203 -30.96 15.52 -22.44
C PRO A 203 -31.55 14.74 -21.26
N ASN A 204 -31.94 13.49 -21.51
CA ASN A 204 -32.36 12.57 -20.47
C ASN A 204 -31.28 12.53 -19.38
N ALA A 205 -31.64 12.96 -18.16
CA ALA A 205 -30.74 12.96 -16.99
C ALA A 205 -30.33 11.54 -16.51
N SER A 206 -30.73 10.49 -17.24
CA SER A 206 -30.40 9.10 -16.94
C SER A 206 -29.05 8.66 -17.51
N ASP A 207 -28.47 9.38 -18.47
CA ASP A 207 -27.27 8.97 -19.22
C ASP A 207 -26.09 9.95 -19.09
N ASP A 208 -26.07 10.78 -18.05
CA ASP A 208 -24.87 11.58 -17.72
C ASP A 208 -23.76 10.63 -17.20
N PRO A 209 -22.61 10.53 -17.88
CA PRO A 209 -21.52 9.65 -17.47
C PRO A 209 -21.01 9.98 -16.06
N THR A 210 -21.14 11.24 -15.63
CA THR A 210 -20.78 11.66 -14.26
C THR A 210 -21.72 11.05 -13.23
N THR A 211 -23.02 11.09 -13.51
CA THR A 211 -24.06 10.48 -12.67
C THR A 211 -23.90 8.96 -12.56
N VAL A 212 -23.53 8.29 -13.65
CA VAL A 212 -23.24 6.85 -13.63
C VAL A 212 -22.00 6.56 -12.77
N ALA A 213 -20.91 7.31 -12.98
CA ALA A 213 -19.68 7.14 -12.19
C ALA A 213 -19.90 7.38 -10.69
N LEU A 214 -20.71 8.39 -10.32
CA LEU A 214 -21.06 8.68 -8.93
C LEU A 214 -21.91 7.56 -8.31
N LYS A 215 -22.88 7.01 -9.05
CA LYS A 215 -23.68 5.85 -8.60
C LYS A 215 -22.83 4.61 -8.40
N ASP A 216 -21.88 4.35 -9.30
CA ASP A 216 -20.96 3.23 -9.18
C ASP A 216 -20.01 3.43 -8.00
N ALA A 217 -19.48 4.63 -7.78
CA ALA A 217 -18.66 4.95 -6.61
C ALA A 217 -19.43 4.71 -5.30
N LEU A 218 -20.69 5.14 -5.23
CA LEU A 218 -21.54 4.95 -4.07
C LEU A 218 -21.82 3.46 -3.80
N LYS A 219 -22.11 2.69 -4.86
CA LYS A 219 -22.30 1.23 -4.78
C LYS A 219 -21.03 0.49 -4.31
N HIS A 220 -19.84 0.96 -4.72
CA HIS A 220 -18.59 0.39 -4.22
C HIS A 220 -18.36 0.74 -2.75
N ALA A 221 -18.65 1.98 -2.33
CA ALA A 221 -18.57 2.37 -0.93
C ALA A 221 -19.49 1.53 -0.05
N GLU A 222 -20.73 1.25 -0.49
CA GLU A 222 -21.66 0.36 0.23
C GLU A 222 -21.11 -1.07 0.41
N LYS A 223 -20.48 -1.63 -0.63
CA LYS A 223 -19.83 -2.95 -0.53
C LYS A 223 -18.68 -2.93 0.48
N VAL A 224 -17.90 -1.85 0.53
CA VAL A 224 -16.82 -1.69 1.50
C VAL A 224 -17.37 -1.59 2.91
N VAL A 225 -18.46 -0.84 3.12
CA VAL A 225 -19.15 -0.77 4.42
C VAL A 225 -19.65 -2.15 4.84
N GLU A 226 -20.22 -2.92 3.92
CA GLU A 226 -20.73 -4.26 4.23
C GLU A 226 -19.60 -5.25 4.56
N ALA A 227 -18.47 -5.17 3.84
CA ALA A 227 -17.27 -5.94 4.17
C ALA A 227 -16.71 -5.57 5.56
N ALA A 228 -16.68 -4.27 5.89
CA ALA A 228 -16.26 -3.80 7.20
C ALA A 228 -17.20 -4.26 8.33
N ARG A 229 -18.53 -4.28 8.10
CA ARG A 229 -19.50 -4.85 9.04
C ARG A 229 -19.28 -6.35 9.26
N CYS A 230 -19.06 -7.11 8.20
CA CYS A 230 -18.79 -8.54 8.30
C CYS A 230 -17.50 -8.80 9.10
N ALA A 231 -16.45 -8.02 8.86
CA ALA A 231 -15.20 -8.11 9.62
C ALA A 231 -15.39 -7.77 11.11
N LEU A 232 -16.18 -6.73 11.40
CA LEU A 232 -16.51 -6.35 12.78
C LEU A 232 -17.30 -7.45 13.50
N GLN A 233 -18.28 -8.06 12.83
CA GLN A 233 -19.07 -9.16 13.39
C GLN A 233 -18.18 -10.38 13.69
N ALA A 234 -17.32 -10.78 12.74
CA ALA A 234 -16.38 -11.88 12.95
C ALA A 234 -15.45 -11.64 14.14
N TYR A 235 -15.00 -10.38 14.32
CA TYR A 235 -14.19 -9.99 15.47
C TYR A 235 -14.99 -10.07 16.80
N MET A 236 -16.24 -9.61 16.81
CA MET A 236 -17.11 -9.72 18.00
C MET A 236 -17.43 -11.18 18.36
N ASP A 237 -17.65 -12.03 17.37
CA ASP A 237 -17.92 -13.46 17.56
C ASP A 237 -16.69 -14.20 18.14
N GLN A 238 -15.48 -13.77 17.79
CA GLN A 238 -14.24 -14.28 18.38
C GLN A 238 -14.05 -13.87 19.86
N GLN A 239 -14.66 -12.76 20.29
CA GLN A 239 -14.60 -12.32 21.70
C GLN A 239 -15.65 -12.97 22.61
N ASN A 240 -16.67 -13.65 22.06
CA ASN A 240 -17.73 -14.33 22.82
C ASN A 240 -17.92 -15.79 22.36
N PRO A 241 -17.10 -16.75 22.84
CA PRO A 241 -17.17 -18.16 22.42
C PRO A 241 -18.40 -18.94 22.93
N THR A 242 -19.40 -18.29 23.51
CA THR A 242 -20.57 -18.93 24.14
C THR A 242 -21.86 -18.79 23.35
N GLN A 243 -21.84 -19.00 22.02
CA GLN A 243 -23.07 -19.35 21.26
C GLN A 243 -22.83 -19.86 19.82
N ALA A 244 -21.93 -20.81 19.61
CA ALA A 244 -21.88 -21.54 18.33
C ALA A 244 -23.02 -22.58 18.28
N LYS A 245 -24.23 -22.17 17.87
CA LYS A 245 -25.28 -23.10 17.45
C LYS A 245 -24.99 -23.60 16.03
N VAL A 246 -24.74 -24.91 15.98
CA VAL A 246 -24.69 -25.82 14.84
C VAL A 246 -25.60 -25.39 13.67
N PHE A 247 -24.99 -25.19 12.50
CA PHE A 247 -25.69 -25.24 11.22
C PHE A 247 -24.90 -26.16 10.27
N THR A 248 -25.06 -27.47 10.43
CA THR A 248 -24.63 -28.45 9.44
C THR A 248 -25.70 -28.56 8.35
N LYS A 249 -25.44 -28.01 7.16
CA LYS A 249 -26.18 -28.37 5.95
C LYS A 249 -25.58 -29.63 5.36
N THR A 250 -26.36 -30.71 5.44
CA THR A 250 -26.19 -32.01 4.79
C THR A 250 -25.90 -31.88 3.29
N GLY A 251 -24.73 -32.37 2.86
CA GLY A 251 -24.42 -32.70 1.48
C GLY A 251 -24.00 -34.17 1.41
N LYS A 252 -24.91 -35.02 0.93
CA LYS A 252 -24.69 -36.46 0.68
C LYS A 252 -23.64 -36.62 -0.41
N ASN A 253 -22.58 -37.39 -0.16
CA ASN A 253 -22.02 -38.34 -1.12
C ASN A 253 -21.23 -39.40 -0.35
N GLY A 254 -21.81 -40.60 -0.30
CA GLY A 254 -21.25 -41.74 0.40
C GLY A 254 -20.22 -42.48 -0.45
N ILE A 255 -19.12 -42.85 0.20
CA ILE A 255 -18.34 -44.04 -0.16
C ILE A 255 -18.14 -44.81 1.15
N LYS A 256 -18.77 -45.98 1.23
CA LYS A 256 -18.59 -46.98 2.28
C LYS A 256 -17.28 -47.71 2.03
N VAL A 257 -16.46 -47.85 3.08
CA VAL A 257 -15.63 -49.05 3.28
C VAL A 257 -15.68 -49.40 4.78
N SER A 258 -16.14 -50.62 5.05
CA SER A 258 -16.12 -51.39 6.31
C SER A 258 -14.71 -51.48 6.89
N GLY A 259 -14.42 -51.62 8.17
CA GLY A 259 -15.12 -52.17 9.34
C GLY A 259 -14.04 -52.82 10.22
N GLY A 260 -14.18 -52.81 11.54
CA GLY A 260 -13.27 -53.50 12.48
C GLY A 260 -13.21 -52.85 13.86
N ASP A 261 -13.93 -53.46 14.80
CA ASP A 261 -13.91 -53.21 16.24
C ASP A 261 -12.54 -53.53 16.87
N ASP A 262 -12.17 -52.83 17.95
CA ASP A 262 -11.97 -53.43 19.28
C ASP A 262 -11.43 -52.41 20.32
N ASN A 263 -11.93 -52.53 21.54
CA ASN A 263 -11.63 -51.77 22.74
C ASN A 263 -10.18 -51.95 23.24
N GLU A 264 -9.56 -50.90 23.82
CA GLU A 264 -9.07 -50.82 25.22
C GLU A 264 -8.13 -49.58 25.44
N PRO A 265 -8.14 -48.88 26.61
CA PRO A 265 -7.32 -47.69 26.89
C PRO A 265 -6.10 -48.00 27.81
N PRO A 266 -5.43 -47.00 28.43
CA PRO A 266 -4.28 -46.26 27.89
C PRO A 266 -2.97 -46.52 28.69
N GLU A 267 -1.80 -46.27 28.09
CA GLU A 267 -0.57 -45.72 28.71
C GLU A 267 0.68 -46.06 27.88
N LYS A 268 1.38 -45.03 27.37
CA LYS A 268 2.81 -44.79 27.68
C LYS A 268 3.37 -43.62 26.86
N VAL A 269 3.92 -42.69 27.64
CA VAL A 269 4.80 -41.58 27.29
C VAL A 269 6.01 -42.08 26.50
N LEU A 270 6.24 -41.56 25.28
CA LEU A 270 7.56 -41.50 24.66
C LEU A 270 7.69 -40.30 23.69
N ALA A 271 8.44 -39.30 24.15
CA ALA A 271 9.40 -38.45 23.42
C ALA A 271 9.00 -37.88 22.04
N GLU A 272 8.58 -36.61 22.04
CA GLU A 272 8.61 -35.75 20.85
C GLU A 272 10.07 -35.39 20.51
N LYS A 273 10.46 -35.64 19.24
CA LYS A 273 11.70 -35.12 18.66
C LYS A 273 11.46 -33.68 18.20
N PRO A 274 12.42 -32.74 18.36
CA PRO A 274 12.25 -31.37 17.92
C PRO A 274 12.22 -31.29 16.38
N ILE A 275 11.30 -30.48 15.88
CA ILE A 275 11.21 -30.06 14.48
C ILE A 275 12.46 -29.25 14.15
N GLU A 276 13.22 -29.67 13.14
CA GLU A 276 14.32 -28.91 12.57
C GLU A 276 13.81 -27.57 12.04
N VAL A 277 14.19 -26.48 12.70
CA VAL A 277 14.03 -25.12 12.21
C VAL A 277 15.02 -24.95 11.06
N VAL A 278 14.50 -24.76 9.84
CA VAL A 278 15.30 -24.41 8.68
C VAL A 278 16.06 -23.11 8.97
N ALA A 279 17.36 -23.25 9.18
CA ALA A 279 18.30 -22.14 9.35
C ALA A 279 18.35 -21.32 8.05
N GLY A 280 17.69 -20.16 8.06
CA GLY A 280 17.73 -19.19 6.95
C GLY A 280 17.47 -17.74 7.37
N SER A 281 17.38 -17.45 8.66
CA SER A 281 17.01 -16.13 9.19
C SER A 281 18.15 -15.39 9.89
N GLU A 282 19.40 -15.78 9.66
CA GLU A 282 20.55 -15.07 10.24
C GLU A 282 21.43 -14.53 9.12
N ASN A 283 21.58 -13.20 9.13
CA ASN A 283 22.50 -12.41 8.31
C ASN A 283 22.05 -12.09 6.88
N ARG A 284 20.94 -11.36 6.74
CA ARG A 284 20.78 -10.48 5.57
C ARG A 284 21.67 -9.25 5.77
N GLY A 285 22.60 -9.05 4.82
CA GLY A 285 23.55 -7.94 4.83
C GLY A 285 22.91 -6.56 4.67
N VAL A 286 23.78 -5.59 4.42
CA VAL A 286 23.55 -4.17 4.15
C VAL A 286 22.18 -3.90 3.52
N THR A 287 21.35 -3.03 4.10
CA THR A 287 20.00 -2.74 3.59
C THR A 287 20.06 -2.04 2.23
N SER A 288 18.96 -2.07 1.45
CA SER A 288 18.84 -1.27 0.22
C SER A 288 19.16 0.21 0.42
N ARG A 289 18.89 0.68 1.65
CA ARG A 289 19.15 2.02 2.14
C ARG A 289 20.64 2.31 2.40
N GLU A 290 21.52 1.33 2.33
CA GLU A 290 22.95 1.53 2.59
C GLU A 290 23.79 1.32 1.33
N LEU A 291 23.37 0.46 0.40
CA LEU A 291 24.02 0.31 -0.92
C LEU A 291 23.82 1.53 -1.82
N SER A 292 22.79 2.33 -1.56
CA SER A 292 22.56 3.64 -2.18
C SER A 292 23.58 4.70 -1.75
N GLY A 293 24.46 4.41 -0.78
CA GLY A 293 25.50 5.32 -0.30
C GLY A 293 24.99 6.44 0.60
N GLU A 294 23.82 6.28 1.24
CA GLU A 294 23.09 7.41 1.81
C GLU A 294 23.46 7.83 3.24
N MET A 295 24.37 7.14 3.95
CA MET A 295 24.65 7.46 5.37
C MET A 295 26.15 7.61 5.68
N GLY A 296 26.76 8.68 5.17
CA GLY A 296 28.05 9.16 5.66
C GLY A 296 27.87 10.13 6.83
N GLY A 297 28.54 9.85 7.96
CA GLY A 297 28.92 10.85 8.96
C GLY A 297 28.14 10.85 10.29
N ASP A 298 28.81 10.34 11.32
CA ASP A 298 28.78 10.67 12.75
C ASP A 298 27.45 10.80 13.51
N THR A 299 27.25 9.89 14.47
CA THR A 299 26.93 10.30 15.85
C THR A 299 27.48 9.28 16.84
N MET A 300 28.33 9.77 17.74
CA MET A 300 29.05 9.02 18.76
C MET A 300 28.11 8.19 19.64
N ALA A 301 28.46 6.91 19.81
CA ALA A 301 27.98 6.10 20.91
C ALA A 301 28.36 6.80 22.24
N SER A 302 27.35 7.27 22.99
CA SER A 302 27.55 7.59 24.39
C SER A 302 27.74 6.28 25.14
N ASN A 303 28.99 5.83 25.25
CA ASN A 303 29.35 4.76 26.17
C ASN A 303 29.09 5.24 27.60
N ALA A 304 28.19 4.54 28.27
CA ALA A 304 28.10 4.55 29.72
C ALA A 304 29.43 4.03 30.31
N LYS A 305 30.01 4.83 31.20
CA LYS A 305 30.81 4.38 32.33
C LYS A 305 30.60 5.35 33.48
#